data_AF-A0A963GMW9-F1
#
_entry.id   AF-A0A963GMW9-F1
#
_cell.length_a   1.000
_cell.length_b   1.000
_cell.length_c   1.000
_cell.angle_alpha   90.00
_cell.angle_beta   90.00
_cell.angle_gamma   90.00
#
_symmetry.space_group_name_H-M   'P 1'
#
loop_
_entity.id
_entity.type
_entity.pdbx_description
1 polymer ?
#
loop_
_entity_poly.entity_id
_entity_poly.type
_entity_poly.pdbx_seq_one_letter_code
_entity_poly.pdbx_strand_id
1 'polypeptide(L)'
;MVKQLGAHFGNRAHDFLFKTIHQRYLIYNMCWEDPRIDRRLLNLNQDSQVVVLTSAGCNALDYLLDAPAAIHAVDINPRQNALLQLKLALIERGDFGDLEQMFRQGAHPHFQALYQAVRSQLPPYAATFWDKKIAYFDAANRKRSFYYHGTCGAVAWLVSRQLLKSGRKLREYLFDLLDARTLDEQRVLYKQIEPALWGRFSTWLLRQPTALAMLGVPRPQIRLIQQQYPGGVIGYISDKLRHVLTEVLIHDNYFWRAYLTGAYTGQCCPNYLREENFAQLRARRDRVHTHNATISEFLWQNPSQYSHFVLLDHQDWLAWHQPQALEEEWRLILANSRPGSRILLRSAGHHLDFLPDWTRRALRFFPEQTEALHLQDRVGTYGSLHFAEVL
;
A
#
# COMPACT_ATOMS: atom_id res chain seq x y z
N MET A 1 -3.27 5.74 39.63
CA MET A 1 -4.67 5.47 39.23
C MET A 1 -5.20 6.40 38.13
N VAL A 2 -5.08 7.74 38.24
CA VAL A 2 -5.59 8.68 37.21
C VAL A 2 -4.87 8.59 35.85
N LYS A 3 -3.55 8.34 35.82
CA LYS A 3 -2.79 8.14 34.56
C LYS A 3 -3.17 6.86 33.79
N GLN A 4 -3.56 5.79 34.48
CA GLN A 4 -4.01 4.53 33.85
C GLN A 4 -5.43 4.64 33.29
N LEU A 5 -6.34 5.35 33.99
CA LEU A 5 -7.70 5.62 33.50
C LEU A 5 -7.70 6.54 32.26
N GLY A 6 -6.85 7.58 32.24
CA GLY A 6 -6.68 8.46 31.08
C GLY A 6 -6.09 7.75 29.86
N ALA A 7 -5.11 6.85 30.08
CA ALA A 7 -4.57 6.01 29.01
C ALA A 7 -5.63 5.03 28.46
N HIS A 8 -6.46 4.45 29.32
CA HIS A 8 -7.48 3.48 28.91
C HIS A 8 -8.64 4.10 28.11
N PHE A 9 -9.05 5.33 28.45
CA PHE A 9 -10.04 6.10 27.67
C PHE A 9 -9.48 6.62 26.35
N GLY A 10 -8.24 7.13 26.34
CA GLY A 10 -7.53 7.48 25.11
C GLY A 10 -7.41 6.29 24.16
N ASN A 11 -7.14 5.09 24.70
CA ASN A 11 -7.03 3.84 23.95
C ASN A 11 -8.36 3.41 23.30
N ARG A 12 -9.52 3.61 23.93
CA ARG A 12 -10.79 3.28 23.23
C ARG A 12 -11.14 4.27 22.12
N ALA A 13 -10.83 5.56 22.32
CA ALA A 13 -11.19 6.61 21.38
C ALA A 13 -10.49 6.48 20.02
N HIS A 14 -9.19 6.16 19.97
CA HIS A 14 -8.51 6.00 18.67
C HIS A 14 -8.59 4.61 18.03
N ASP A 15 -8.85 3.54 18.79
CA ASP A 15 -9.21 2.26 18.17
C ASP A 15 -10.57 2.38 17.47
N PHE A 16 -11.51 3.12 18.09
CA PHE A 16 -12.78 3.49 17.47
C PHE A 16 -12.60 4.40 16.25
N LEU A 17 -11.70 5.39 16.32
CA LEU A 17 -11.38 6.26 15.19
C LEU A 17 -10.74 5.49 14.04
N PHE A 18 -9.78 4.61 14.32
CA PHE A 18 -9.12 3.75 13.35
C PHE A 18 -10.14 2.87 12.65
N LYS A 19 -10.97 2.15 13.41
CA LYS A 19 -12.05 1.32 12.87
C LYS A 19 -13.03 2.14 12.03
N THR A 20 -13.42 3.33 12.49
CA THR A 20 -14.35 4.21 11.78
C THR A 20 -13.76 4.76 10.48
N ILE A 21 -12.48 5.14 10.49
CA ILE A 21 -11.75 5.59 9.29
C ILE A 21 -11.66 4.44 8.28
N HIS A 22 -11.25 3.26 8.74
CA HIS A 22 -11.04 2.08 7.90
C HIS A 22 -12.35 1.54 7.32
N GLN A 23 -13.49 1.77 7.98
CA GLN A 23 -14.81 1.34 7.49
C GLN A 23 -15.49 2.35 6.56
N ARG A 24 -15.16 3.64 6.63
CA ARG A 24 -15.91 4.70 5.92
C ARG A 24 -15.17 5.31 4.74
N TYR A 25 -13.84 5.22 4.71
CA TYR A 25 -13.02 5.91 3.72
C TYR A 25 -12.19 4.92 2.90
N LEU A 26 -11.85 5.35 1.68
CA LEU A 26 -10.72 4.79 0.96
C LEU A 26 -9.45 5.15 1.73
N ILE A 27 -8.66 4.16 2.11
CA ILE A 27 -7.45 4.39 2.90
C ILE A 27 -6.28 4.67 1.96
N TYR A 28 -6.01 3.70 1.09
CA TYR A 28 -4.90 3.71 0.15
C TYR A 28 -5.43 3.95 -1.26
N ASN A 29 -4.83 4.92 -1.96
CA ASN A 29 -5.13 5.23 -3.36
C ASN A 29 -4.11 4.60 -4.33
N MET A 30 -2.99 4.12 -3.81
CA MET A 30 -2.02 3.23 -4.45
C MET A 30 -1.44 2.27 -3.40
N CYS A 31 -0.91 1.13 -3.84
CA CYS A 31 -0.16 0.21 -2.97
C CYS A 31 1.14 0.88 -2.51
N TRP A 32 1.57 0.57 -1.29
CA TRP A 32 2.81 1.07 -0.66
C TRP A 32 3.84 -0.06 -0.46
N GLU A 33 3.73 -1.07 -1.33
CA GLU A 33 4.55 -2.27 -1.36
C GLU A 33 5.20 -2.36 -2.74
N ASP A 34 6.53 -2.44 -2.82
CA ASP A 34 7.22 -2.47 -4.12
C ASP A 34 7.00 -3.81 -4.87
N PRO A 35 6.24 -3.83 -5.98
CA PRO A 35 5.97 -5.07 -6.71
C PRO A 35 7.23 -5.63 -7.38
N ARG A 36 8.30 -4.84 -7.56
CA ARG A 36 9.56 -5.34 -8.14
C ARG A 36 10.23 -6.36 -7.22
N ILE A 37 10.18 -6.11 -5.91
CA ILE A 37 10.70 -7.04 -4.92
C ILE A 37 9.78 -8.26 -4.85
N ASP A 38 8.47 -8.03 -4.87
CA ASP A 38 7.47 -9.10 -4.75
C ASP A 38 7.61 -10.10 -5.89
N ARG A 39 7.73 -9.64 -7.14
CA ARG A 39 7.87 -10.52 -8.30
C ARG A 39 9.16 -11.34 -8.28
N ARG A 40 10.26 -10.80 -7.75
CA ARG A 40 11.53 -11.53 -7.59
C ARG A 40 11.40 -12.68 -6.58
N LEU A 41 10.65 -12.48 -5.51
CA LEU A 41 10.47 -13.47 -4.45
C LEU A 41 9.38 -14.49 -4.81
N LEU A 42 8.25 -14.02 -5.34
CA LEU A 42 7.08 -14.85 -5.61
C LEU A 42 7.29 -15.78 -6.82
N ASN A 43 8.01 -15.36 -7.87
CA ASN A 43 8.20 -16.15 -9.09
C ASN A 43 6.87 -16.70 -9.65
N LEU A 44 5.91 -15.79 -9.85
CA LEU A 44 4.57 -16.14 -10.32
C LEU A 44 4.60 -16.72 -11.74
N ASN A 45 3.71 -17.67 -12.01
CA ASN A 45 3.55 -18.30 -13.31
C ASN A 45 2.11 -18.82 -13.48
N GLN A 46 1.82 -19.48 -14.60
CA GLN A 46 0.48 -19.98 -14.94
C GLN A 46 -0.15 -20.98 -13.95
N ASP A 47 0.61 -21.58 -13.03
CA ASP A 47 0.12 -22.50 -12.00
C ASP A 47 -0.09 -21.79 -10.64
N SER A 48 0.18 -20.47 -10.59
CA SER A 48 0.04 -19.66 -9.40
C SER A 48 -1.42 -19.30 -9.10
N GLN A 49 -1.92 -19.83 -7.98
CA GLN A 49 -3.12 -19.41 -7.26
C GLN A 49 -2.69 -18.47 -6.11
N VAL A 50 -2.97 -17.17 -6.23
CA VAL A 50 -2.44 -16.12 -5.35
C VAL A 50 -3.53 -15.56 -4.45
N VAL A 51 -3.29 -15.49 -3.14
CA VAL A 51 -4.10 -14.72 -2.20
C VAL A 51 -3.31 -13.48 -1.80
N VAL A 52 -3.87 -12.29 -2.02
CA VAL A 52 -3.20 -11.01 -1.80
C VAL A 52 -4.14 -10.04 -1.10
N LEU A 53 -3.63 -9.26 -0.15
CA LEU A 53 -4.38 -8.10 0.35
C LEU A 53 -4.58 -7.07 -0.76
N THR A 54 -5.82 -6.65 -1.00
CA THR A 54 -6.13 -5.80 -2.15
C THR A 54 -5.40 -4.46 -2.09
N SER A 55 -5.41 -3.78 -0.94
CA SER A 55 -4.90 -2.42 -0.81
C SER A 55 -5.50 -1.51 -1.90
N ALA A 56 -4.74 -0.95 -2.82
CA ALA A 56 -5.31 -0.17 -3.94
C ALA A 56 -5.46 -0.96 -5.25
N GLY A 57 -5.20 -2.27 -5.21
CA GLY A 57 -5.22 -3.16 -6.37
C GLY A 57 -4.02 -3.03 -7.31
N CYS A 58 -3.04 -2.17 -7.01
CA CYS A 58 -1.90 -1.95 -7.91
C CYS A 58 -1.03 -3.21 -8.03
N ASN A 59 -0.69 -3.86 -6.91
CA ASN A 59 0.16 -5.06 -6.93
C ASN A 59 -0.59 -6.26 -7.54
N ALA A 60 -1.90 -6.40 -7.30
CA ALA A 60 -2.71 -7.42 -7.97
C ALA A 60 -2.66 -7.29 -9.50
N LEU A 61 -2.75 -6.06 -10.03
CA LEU A 61 -2.61 -5.82 -11.47
C LEU A 61 -1.16 -6.03 -11.96
N ASP A 62 -0.15 -5.72 -11.14
CA ASP A 62 1.25 -5.96 -11.48
C ASP A 62 1.54 -7.46 -11.60
N TYR A 63 1.08 -8.25 -10.62
CA TYR A 63 1.19 -9.71 -10.58
C TYR A 63 0.50 -10.38 -11.77
N LEU A 64 -0.60 -9.80 -12.27
CA LEU A 64 -1.31 -10.33 -13.43
C LEU A 64 -0.45 -10.41 -14.70
N LEU A 65 0.60 -9.57 -14.78
CA LEU A 65 1.55 -9.60 -15.89
C LEU A 65 2.40 -10.87 -15.94
N ASP A 66 2.60 -11.55 -14.80
CA ASP A 66 3.27 -12.86 -14.72
C ASP A 66 2.33 -14.04 -15.07
N ALA A 67 1.12 -13.73 -15.54
CA ALA A 67 0.11 -14.69 -15.98
C ALA A 67 -0.29 -15.75 -14.94
N PRO A 68 -0.51 -15.43 -13.65
CA PRO A 68 -1.02 -16.38 -12.67
C PRO A 68 -2.32 -17.04 -13.12
N ALA A 69 -2.60 -18.23 -12.60
CA ALA A 69 -3.87 -18.92 -12.80
C ALA A 69 -5.03 -18.08 -12.26
N ALA A 70 -4.89 -17.58 -11.03
CA ALA A 70 -5.86 -16.70 -10.38
C ALA A 70 -5.19 -15.81 -9.32
N ILE A 71 -5.77 -14.63 -9.13
CA ILE A 71 -5.45 -13.70 -8.05
C ILE A 71 -6.72 -13.42 -7.27
N HIS A 72 -6.74 -13.81 -6.00
CA HIS A 72 -7.78 -13.51 -5.04
C HIS A 72 -7.34 -12.29 -4.22
N ALA A 73 -7.85 -11.13 -4.59
CA ALA A 73 -7.63 -9.86 -3.90
C ALA A 73 -8.65 -9.73 -2.75
N VAL A 74 -8.18 -9.84 -1.51
CA VAL A 74 -9.01 -9.89 -0.30
C VAL A 74 -8.83 -8.62 0.50
N ASP A 75 -9.92 -7.99 0.93
CA ASP A 75 -9.86 -6.81 1.80
C ASP A 75 -11.12 -6.67 2.65
N ILE A 76 -10.93 -6.37 3.94
CA ILE A 76 -12.03 -6.09 4.86
C ILE A 76 -12.70 -4.75 4.55
N ASN A 77 -12.00 -3.81 3.93
CA ASN A 77 -12.53 -2.55 3.48
C ASN A 77 -13.00 -2.66 2.01
N PRO A 78 -14.31 -2.74 1.74
CA PRO A 78 -14.81 -2.92 0.37
C PRO A 78 -14.50 -1.73 -0.55
N ARG A 79 -14.05 -0.58 -0.04
CA ARG A 79 -13.64 0.57 -0.86
C ARG A 79 -12.32 0.31 -1.60
N GLN A 80 -11.45 -0.50 -1.01
CA GLN A 80 -10.20 -0.96 -1.62
C GLN A 80 -10.48 -1.87 -2.81
N ASN A 81 -11.36 -2.85 -2.61
CA ASN A 81 -11.87 -3.69 -3.70
C ASN A 81 -12.64 -2.87 -4.74
N ALA A 82 -13.43 -1.87 -4.34
CA ALA A 82 -14.11 -0.99 -5.28
C ALA A 82 -13.12 -0.23 -6.19
N LEU A 83 -11.94 0.15 -5.68
CA LEU A 83 -10.90 0.79 -6.47
C LEU A 83 -10.27 -0.18 -7.49
N LEU A 84 -9.99 -1.41 -7.09
CA LEU A 84 -9.53 -2.44 -8.03
C LEU A 84 -10.58 -2.71 -9.12
N GLN A 85 -11.86 -2.82 -8.74
CA GLN A 85 -12.97 -3.03 -9.68
C GLN A 85 -13.10 -1.91 -10.70
N LEU A 86 -12.94 -0.64 -10.31
CA LEU A 86 -12.94 0.48 -11.25
C LEU A 86 -11.78 0.39 -12.25
N LYS A 87 -10.58 0.00 -11.80
CA LYS A 87 -9.42 -0.21 -12.70
C LYS A 87 -9.69 -1.36 -13.68
N LEU A 88 -10.23 -2.49 -13.21
CA LEU A 88 -10.56 -3.64 -14.06
C LEU A 88 -11.62 -3.29 -15.11
N ALA A 89 -12.67 -2.55 -14.75
CA ALA A 89 -13.71 -2.12 -15.69
C ALA A 89 -13.17 -1.17 -16.78
N LEU A 90 -12.23 -0.29 -16.44
CA LEU A 90 -11.56 0.57 -17.43
C LEU A 90 -10.62 -0.23 -18.34
N ILE A 91 -9.90 -1.22 -17.80
CA ILE A 91 -9.09 -2.15 -18.58
C ILE A 91 -9.97 -2.97 -19.54
N GLU A 92 -11.13 -3.45 -19.08
CA GLU A 92 -12.11 -4.17 -19.89
C GLU A 92 -12.61 -3.35 -21.08
N ARG A 93 -12.97 -2.08 -20.82
CA ARG A 93 -13.41 -1.12 -21.84
C ARG A 93 -12.42 -0.99 -22.99
N GLY A 94 -11.12 -1.18 -22.72
CA GLY A 94 -10.12 -1.35 -23.77
C GLY A 94 -9.56 -0.05 -24.35
N ASP A 95 -9.68 1.06 -23.63
CA ASP A 95 -9.05 2.34 -23.98
C ASP A 95 -7.97 2.68 -22.94
N PHE A 96 -6.71 2.61 -23.36
CA PHE A 96 -5.59 2.93 -22.49
C PHE A 96 -5.54 4.42 -22.14
N GLY A 97 -5.93 5.32 -23.05
CA GLY A 97 -5.90 6.76 -22.82
C GLY A 97 -6.81 7.21 -21.68
N ASP A 98 -7.98 6.57 -21.54
CA ASP A 98 -8.90 6.84 -20.44
C ASP A 98 -8.37 6.31 -19.10
N LEU A 99 -7.80 5.09 -19.09
CA LEU A 99 -7.13 4.53 -17.90
C LEU A 99 -5.95 5.41 -17.46
N GLU A 100 -5.15 5.84 -18.43
CA GLU A 100 -3.95 6.63 -18.25
C GLU A 100 -4.28 8.05 -17.74
N GLN A 101 -5.27 8.73 -18.29
CA GLN A 101 -5.71 10.00 -17.73
C GLN A 101 -6.20 9.84 -16.28
N MET A 102 -7.12 8.90 -16.02
CA MET A 102 -7.66 8.71 -14.67
C MET A 102 -6.59 8.37 -13.62
N PHE A 103 -5.67 7.46 -13.93
CA PHE A 103 -4.73 6.92 -12.93
C PHE A 103 -3.26 7.30 -13.15
N ARG A 104 -2.82 7.72 -14.33
CA ARG A 104 -1.47 8.32 -14.47
C ARG A 104 -1.51 9.79 -14.13
N GLN A 105 -2.46 10.53 -14.68
CA GLN A 105 -2.62 11.98 -14.39
C GLN A 105 -3.39 12.24 -13.10
N GLY A 106 -4.15 11.25 -12.61
CA GLY A 106 -4.95 11.36 -11.40
C GLY A 106 -6.25 12.14 -11.61
N ALA A 107 -6.63 12.47 -12.84
CA ALA A 107 -7.83 13.23 -13.17
C ALA A 107 -8.28 12.97 -14.61
N HIS A 108 -9.55 13.19 -14.90
CA HIS A 108 -10.08 12.98 -16.24
C HIS A 108 -11.16 14.03 -16.57
N PRO A 109 -11.09 14.78 -17.68
CA PRO A 109 -12.04 15.86 -17.99
C PRO A 109 -13.49 15.35 -18.12
N HIS A 110 -13.66 14.13 -18.66
CA HIS A 110 -14.96 13.48 -18.82
C HIS A 110 -15.21 12.36 -17.80
N PHE A 111 -14.63 12.46 -16.59
CA PHE A 111 -14.70 11.39 -15.58
C PHE A 111 -16.13 10.88 -15.30
N GLN A 112 -17.13 11.75 -15.33
CA GLN A 112 -18.53 11.37 -15.12
C GLN A 112 -19.06 10.50 -16.25
N ALA A 113 -18.88 10.92 -17.50
CA ALA A 113 -19.34 10.17 -18.67
C ALA A 113 -18.62 8.82 -18.78
N LEU A 114 -17.30 8.81 -18.53
CA LEU A 114 -16.50 7.60 -18.49
C LEU A 114 -16.98 6.62 -17.41
N TYR A 115 -17.24 7.12 -16.20
CA TYR A 115 -17.81 6.30 -15.13
C TYR A 115 -19.18 5.74 -15.49
N GLN A 116 -20.08 6.55 -16.04
CA GLN A 116 -21.40 6.07 -16.45
C GLN A 116 -21.31 4.94 -17.49
N ALA A 117 -20.32 4.98 -18.39
CA ALA A 117 -20.10 3.94 -19.39
C ALA A 117 -19.62 2.60 -18.79
N VAL A 118 -18.90 2.62 -17.66
CA VAL A 118 -18.38 1.40 -17.00
C VAL A 118 -19.17 1.00 -15.76
N ARG A 119 -20.12 1.84 -15.31
CA ARG A 119 -20.84 1.65 -14.04
C ARG A 119 -21.54 0.30 -13.95
N SER A 120 -22.15 -0.18 -15.04
CA SER A 120 -22.89 -1.45 -15.09
C SER A 120 -21.99 -2.68 -14.96
N GLN A 121 -20.68 -2.54 -15.19
CA GLN A 121 -19.69 -3.61 -15.04
C GLN A 121 -19.27 -3.79 -13.58
N LEU A 122 -19.52 -2.78 -12.72
CA LEU A 122 -19.11 -2.80 -11.33
C LEU A 122 -20.09 -3.62 -10.47
N PRO A 123 -19.59 -4.40 -9.49
CA PRO A 123 -20.46 -5.02 -8.50
C PRO A 123 -21.19 -3.94 -7.68
N PRO A 124 -22.40 -4.23 -7.14
CA PRO A 124 -23.24 -3.22 -6.49
C PRO A 124 -22.56 -2.40 -5.38
N TYR A 125 -21.69 -3.04 -4.58
CA TYR A 125 -20.95 -2.36 -3.51
C TYR A 125 -19.96 -1.32 -4.07
N ALA A 126 -19.31 -1.61 -5.19
CA ALA A 126 -18.34 -0.74 -5.84
C ALA A 126 -19.05 0.44 -6.52
N ALA A 127 -20.14 0.17 -7.26
CA ALA A 127 -20.98 1.21 -7.86
C ALA A 127 -21.51 2.19 -6.79
N THR A 128 -22.03 1.68 -5.67
CA THR A 128 -22.53 2.52 -4.55
C THR A 128 -21.46 3.47 -4.01
N PHE A 129 -20.21 3.02 -3.96
CA PHE A 129 -19.08 3.85 -3.53
C PHE A 129 -18.74 4.91 -4.58
N TRP A 130 -18.58 4.51 -5.83
CA TRP A 130 -18.15 5.41 -6.91
C TRP A 130 -19.23 6.41 -7.33
N ASP A 131 -20.51 6.06 -7.23
CA ASP A 131 -21.63 7.00 -7.41
C ASP A 131 -21.46 8.26 -6.53
N LYS A 132 -20.89 8.08 -5.34
CA LYS A 132 -20.67 9.17 -4.37
C LYS A 132 -19.29 9.83 -4.49
N LYS A 133 -18.32 9.15 -5.10
CA LYS A 133 -16.89 9.48 -4.99
C LYS A 133 -16.16 9.66 -6.32
N ILE A 134 -16.82 9.49 -7.46
CA ILE A 134 -16.18 9.63 -8.76
C ILE A 134 -15.58 11.03 -9.00
N ALA A 135 -16.11 12.06 -8.33
CA ALA A 135 -15.53 13.42 -8.28
C ALA A 135 -14.12 13.48 -7.63
N TYR A 136 -13.55 12.37 -7.17
CA TYR A 136 -12.13 12.27 -6.85
C TYR A 136 -11.23 12.45 -8.08
N PHE A 137 -11.74 12.22 -9.29
CA PHE A 137 -11.03 12.41 -10.56
C PHE A 137 -11.32 13.77 -11.21
N ASP A 138 -12.02 14.67 -10.51
CA ASP A 138 -12.33 16.00 -11.01
C ASP A 138 -11.11 16.93 -10.87
N ALA A 139 -10.56 17.36 -12.01
CA ALA A 139 -9.45 18.31 -12.07
C ALA A 139 -9.82 19.70 -11.51
N ALA A 140 -11.10 20.06 -11.50
CA ALA A 140 -11.59 21.32 -10.93
C ALA A 140 -11.64 21.30 -9.38
N ASN A 141 -11.54 20.11 -8.77
CA ASN A 141 -11.51 19.98 -7.32
C ASN A 141 -10.30 20.73 -6.72
N ARG A 142 -10.43 21.28 -5.51
CA ARG A 142 -9.34 21.94 -4.78
C ARG A 142 -8.06 21.10 -4.70
N LYS A 143 -8.22 19.77 -4.63
CA LYS A 143 -7.10 18.82 -4.58
C LYS A 143 -6.51 18.52 -5.95
N ARG A 144 -7.28 18.64 -7.04
CA ARG A 144 -6.88 18.48 -8.46
C ARG A 144 -6.36 17.10 -8.88
N SER A 145 -6.32 16.12 -7.98
CA SER A 145 -5.87 14.75 -8.30
C SER A 145 -6.43 13.73 -7.32
N PHE A 146 -6.81 12.57 -7.86
CA PHE A 146 -7.18 11.34 -7.17
C PHE A 146 -6.17 10.93 -6.09
N TYR A 147 -4.87 11.14 -6.33
CA TYR A 147 -3.79 10.79 -5.39
C TYR A 147 -3.79 11.61 -4.09
N TYR A 148 -4.64 12.64 -4.02
CA TYR A 148 -4.86 13.44 -2.83
C TYR A 148 -6.17 13.12 -2.11
N HIS A 149 -6.94 12.16 -2.61
CA HIS A 149 -8.16 11.65 -1.99
C HIS A 149 -7.90 10.36 -1.21
N GLY A 150 -8.88 9.97 -0.38
CA GLY A 150 -8.67 8.97 0.68
C GLY A 150 -7.95 9.54 1.89
N THR A 151 -7.68 8.71 2.90
CA THR A 151 -7.05 9.17 4.14
C THR A 151 -5.56 9.41 3.95
N CYS A 152 -4.82 8.47 3.35
CA CYS A 152 -3.40 8.64 3.07
C CYS A 152 -3.15 9.79 2.10
N GLY A 153 -3.93 9.86 1.01
CA GLY A 153 -3.84 10.95 0.04
C GLY A 153 -4.15 12.33 0.63
N ALA A 154 -5.06 12.43 1.62
CA ALA A 154 -5.33 13.69 2.29
C ALA A 154 -4.15 14.18 3.14
N VAL A 155 -3.44 13.28 3.82
CA VAL A 155 -2.21 13.61 4.56
C VAL A 155 -1.10 14.00 3.58
N ALA A 156 -0.90 13.22 2.52
CA ALA A 156 0.06 13.51 1.46
C ALA A 156 -0.17 14.90 0.86
N TRP A 157 -1.42 15.24 0.52
CA TRP A 157 -1.79 16.56 0.00
C TRP A 157 -1.42 17.71 0.94
N LEU A 158 -1.64 17.54 2.25
CA LEU A 158 -1.29 18.55 3.26
C LEU A 158 0.22 18.75 3.33
N VAL A 159 0.98 17.66 3.40
CA VAL A 159 2.45 17.67 3.47
C VAL A 159 3.04 18.27 2.20
N SER A 160 2.65 17.78 1.02
CA SER A 160 3.15 18.28 -0.27
C SER A 160 2.80 19.74 -0.49
N ARG A 161 1.58 20.17 -0.13
CA ARG A 161 1.18 21.58 -0.20
C ARG A 161 2.01 22.46 0.74
N GLN A 162 2.35 21.98 1.93
CA GLN A 162 3.19 22.74 2.86
C GLN A 162 4.63 22.84 2.34
N LEU A 163 5.21 21.74 1.88
CA LEU A 163 6.57 21.71 1.34
C LEU A 163 6.71 22.62 0.11
N LEU A 164 5.81 22.49 -0.86
CA LEU A 164 5.81 23.29 -2.09
C LEU A 164 5.56 24.79 -1.85
N LYS A 165 4.99 25.17 -0.70
CA LYS A 165 4.79 26.57 -0.29
C LYS A 165 5.93 27.15 0.54
N SER A 166 6.82 26.32 1.06
CA SER A 166 7.85 26.75 2.02
C SER A 166 9.02 27.50 1.36
N GLY A 167 9.06 27.57 0.03
CA GLY A 167 9.97 28.45 -0.72
C GLY A 167 10.23 27.94 -2.13
N ARG A 168 10.53 28.86 -3.06
CA ARG A 168 10.82 28.52 -4.47
C ARG A 168 12.01 27.57 -4.60
N LYS A 169 13.09 27.84 -3.87
CA LYS A 169 14.32 27.05 -3.90
C LYS A 169 14.13 25.62 -3.37
N LEU A 170 13.38 25.45 -2.28
CA LEU A 170 13.05 24.11 -1.77
C LEU A 170 12.19 23.34 -2.77
N ARG A 171 11.25 24.02 -3.43
CA ARG A 171 10.44 23.43 -4.49
C ARG A 171 11.30 22.95 -5.65
N GLU A 172 12.25 23.76 -6.12
CA GLU A 172 13.22 23.37 -7.15
C GLU A 172 13.99 22.11 -6.71
N TYR A 173 14.57 22.11 -5.50
CA TYR A 173 15.26 20.93 -4.97
C TYR A 173 14.40 19.66 -4.89
N LEU A 174 13.12 19.79 -4.51
CA LEU A 174 12.21 18.64 -4.45
C LEU A 174 11.95 18.04 -5.85
N PHE A 175 11.80 18.87 -6.88
CA PHE A 175 11.63 18.39 -8.25
C PHE A 175 12.94 17.83 -8.81
N ASP A 176 14.06 18.52 -8.60
CA ASP A 176 15.39 18.04 -8.99
C ASP A 176 15.69 16.69 -8.32
N LEU A 177 15.30 16.51 -7.05
CA LEU A 177 15.47 15.25 -6.34
C LEU A 177 14.73 14.13 -7.06
N LEU A 178 13.46 14.34 -7.43
CA LEU A 178 12.69 13.30 -8.13
C LEU A 178 13.28 12.92 -9.49
N ASP A 179 13.97 13.86 -10.15
CA ASP A 179 14.56 13.66 -11.49
C ASP A 179 16.05 13.28 -11.43
N ALA A 180 16.63 13.19 -10.23
CA ALA A 180 18.03 12.84 -10.01
C ALA A 180 18.39 11.49 -10.64
N ARG A 181 19.56 11.44 -11.29
CA ARG A 181 20.02 10.26 -12.05
C ARG A 181 21.10 9.47 -11.34
N THR A 182 21.64 10.00 -10.25
CA THR A 182 22.70 9.37 -9.46
C THR A 182 22.44 9.52 -7.97
N LEU A 183 22.95 8.58 -7.16
CA LEU A 183 22.85 8.68 -5.69
C LEU A 183 23.61 9.88 -5.13
N ASP A 184 24.70 10.29 -5.76
CA ASP A 184 25.50 11.42 -5.27
C ASP A 184 24.76 12.75 -5.44
N GLU A 185 24.15 12.97 -6.60
CA GLU A 185 23.24 14.10 -6.84
C GLU A 185 22.07 14.08 -5.84
N GLN A 186 21.43 12.92 -5.69
CA GLN A 186 20.30 12.72 -4.79
C GLN A 186 20.66 13.05 -3.33
N ARG A 187 21.83 12.60 -2.85
CA ARG A 187 22.35 12.89 -1.51
C ARG A 187 22.63 14.38 -1.30
N VAL A 188 23.17 15.08 -2.32
CA VAL A 188 23.41 16.53 -2.26
C VAL A 188 22.08 17.29 -2.15
N LEU A 189 21.09 16.92 -2.97
CA LEU A 189 19.76 17.53 -2.94
C LEU A 189 19.03 17.24 -1.62
N TYR A 190 19.08 15.99 -1.13
CA TYR A 190 18.42 15.60 0.11
C TYR A 190 18.93 16.40 1.32
N LYS A 191 20.25 16.68 1.40
CA LYS A 191 20.81 17.54 2.46
C LYS A 191 20.16 18.93 2.52
N GLN A 192 19.72 19.48 1.39
CA GLN A 192 19.05 20.78 1.34
C GLN A 192 17.55 20.69 1.70
N ILE A 193 16.93 19.54 1.43
CA ILE A 193 15.50 19.29 1.61
C ILE A 193 15.18 18.86 3.03
N GLU A 194 16.05 18.03 3.62
CA GLU A 194 15.84 17.36 4.89
C GLU A 194 15.41 18.31 6.04
N PRO A 195 16.05 19.47 6.27
CA PRO A 195 15.64 20.35 7.36
C PRO A 195 14.19 20.84 7.23
N ALA A 196 13.70 21.00 6.00
CA ALA A 196 12.32 21.42 5.73
C ALA A 196 11.33 20.26 5.89
N LEU A 197 11.73 19.02 5.53
CA LEU A 197 10.91 17.82 5.76
C LEU A 197 10.60 17.63 7.24
N TRP A 198 11.58 17.84 8.12
CA TRP A 198 11.46 17.63 9.57
C TRP A 198 11.21 18.92 10.37
N GLY A 199 10.66 19.94 9.71
CA GLY A 199 10.28 21.19 10.38
C GLY A 199 9.17 21.02 11.43
N ARG A 200 8.83 22.13 12.11
CA ARG A 200 7.82 22.15 13.20
C ARG A 200 6.46 21.59 12.80
N PHE A 201 6.05 21.82 11.55
CA PHE A 201 4.76 21.34 11.04
C PHE A 201 4.71 19.82 10.89
N SER A 202 5.66 19.23 10.16
CA SER A 202 5.70 17.78 9.93
C SER A 202 5.88 16.99 11.22
N THR A 203 6.76 17.47 12.11
CA THR A 203 6.96 16.87 13.42
C THR A 203 5.71 16.97 14.30
N TRP A 204 4.99 18.09 14.28
CA TRP A 204 3.70 18.22 14.96
C TRP A 204 2.65 17.27 14.37
N LEU A 205 2.57 17.17 13.04
CA LEU A 205 1.61 16.33 12.33
C LEU A 205 1.81 14.84 12.65
N LEU A 206 3.05 14.36 12.60
CA LEU A 206 3.39 12.96 12.92
C LEU A 206 3.23 12.61 14.40
N ARG A 207 3.10 13.61 15.28
CA ARG A 207 2.70 13.39 16.69
C ARG A 207 1.20 13.23 16.88
N GLN A 208 0.39 13.59 15.88
CA GLN A 208 -1.07 13.50 15.99
C GLN A 208 -1.52 12.04 15.77
N PRO A 209 -2.19 11.41 16.76
CA PRO A 209 -2.70 10.05 16.61
C PRO A 209 -3.67 9.89 15.43
N THR A 210 -4.40 10.95 15.08
CA THR A 210 -5.32 10.99 13.94
C THR A 210 -4.59 10.94 12.59
N ALA A 211 -3.46 11.64 12.46
CA ALA A 211 -2.66 11.63 11.24
C ALA A 211 -2.04 10.24 11.01
N LEU A 212 -1.52 9.62 12.06
CA LEU A 212 -0.98 8.26 11.98
C LEU A 212 -2.07 7.23 11.62
N ALA A 213 -3.27 7.35 12.21
CA ALA A 213 -4.41 6.51 11.83
C ALA A 213 -4.85 6.72 10.37
N MET A 214 -4.77 7.94 9.85
CA MET A 214 -5.07 8.24 8.45
C MET A 214 -4.02 7.69 7.48
N LEU A 215 -2.77 7.57 7.93
CA LEU A 215 -1.67 6.91 7.21
C LEU A 215 -1.73 5.38 7.30
N GLY A 216 -2.76 4.83 7.96
CA GLY A 216 -2.92 3.38 8.13
C GLY A 216 -2.06 2.77 9.23
N VAL A 217 -1.26 3.56 9.96
CA VAL A 217 -0.33 3.07 10.99
C VAL A 217 -1.12 2.69 12.25
N PRO A 218 -1.22 1.39 12.60
CA PRO A 218 -1.96 0.96 13.77
C PRO A 218 -1.23 1.31 15.07
N ARG A 219 -1.95 1.40 16.19
CA ARG A 219 -1.33 1.73 17.49
C ARG A 219 -0.28 0.76 17.99
N PRO A 220 -0.45 -0.57 17.85
CA PRO A 220 0.58 -1.51 18.26
C PRO A 220 1.91 -1.20 17.60
N GLN A 221 1.89 -0.91 16.29
CA GLN A 221 3.05 -0.44 15.53
C GLN A 221 3.63 0.86 16.11
N ILE A 222 2.78 1.86 16.42
CA ILE A 222 3.25 3.11 17.06
C ILE A 222 3.98 2.84 18.38
N ARG A 223 3.41 1.99 19.24
CA ARG A 223 4.00 1.65 20.54
C ARG A 223 5.31 0.88 20.38
N LEU A 224 5.33 -0.11 19.48
CA LEU A 224 6.52 -0.91 19.18
C LEU A 224 7.66 -0.01 18.70
N ILE A 225 7.38 0.91 17.77
CA ILE A 225 8.35 1.90 17.29
C ILE A 225 8.79 2.84 18.42
N GLN A 226 7.87 3.33 19.26
CA GLN A 226 8.22 4.21 20.38
C GLN A 226 9.11 3.56 21.44
N GLN A 227 8.99 2.23 21.62
CA GLN A 227 9.79 1.47 22.59
C GLN A 227 11.14 1.04 22.02
N GLN A 228 11.21 0.73 20.73
CA GLN A 228 12.39 0.13 20.11
C GLN A 228 13.27 1.13 19.35
N TYR A 229 12.73 2.28 18.94
CA TYR A 229 13.44 3.22 18.05
C TYR A 229 13.84 4.52 18.76
N PRO A 230 15.14 4.88 18.78
CA PRO A 230 15.60 6.19 19.24
C PRO A 230 14.91 7.33 18.45
N GLY A 231 14.30 8.29 19.16
CA GLY A 231 13.53 9.36 18.50
C GLY A 231 12.07 8.98 18.16
N GLY A 232 11.62 7.78 18.52
CA GLY A 232 10.25 7.29 18.35
C GLY A 232 9.77 7.28 16.90
N VAL A 233 8.47 7.51 16.69
CA VAL A 233 7.85 7.47 15.35
C VAL A 233 8.51 8.44 14.37
N ILE A 234 8.92 9.62 14.83
CA ILE A 234 9.58 10.60 13.95
C ILE A 234 10.96 10.10 13.52
N GLY A 235 11.76 9.58 14.46
CA GLY A 235 13.08 9.01 14.14
C GLY A 235 12.94 7.86 13.14
N TYR A 236 12.01 6.94 13.39
CA TYR A 236 11.76 5.80 12.51
C TYR A 236 11.38 6.23 11.07
N ILE A 237 10.38 7.11 10.93
CA ILE A 237 9.96 7.59 9.60
C ILE A 237 11.09 8.40 8.95
N SER A 238 11.86 9.16 9.75
CA SER A 238 12.99 9.93 9.26
C SER A 238 14.10 9.07 8.70
N ASP A 239 14.49 8.01 9.40
CA ASP A 239 15.58 7.15 8.97
C ASP A 239 15.17 6.29 7.77
N LYS A 240 13.92 5.81 7.72
CA LYS A 240 13.37 5.12 6.54
C LYS A 240 13.33 6.05 5.33
N LEU A 241 12.82 7.27 5.49
CA LEU A 241 12.75 8.24 4.39
C LEU A 241 14.15 8.67 3.95
N ARG A 242 15.09 8.87 4.89
CA ARG A 242 16.50 9.14 4.58
C ARG A 242 17.07 8.01 3.74
N HIS A 243 16.95 6.75 4.17
CA HIS A 243 17.44 5.59 3.42
C HIS A 243 16.90 5.57 1.98
N VAL A 244 15.58 5.70 1.81
CA VAL A 244 14.96 5.73 0.47
C VAL A 244 15.48 6.89 -0.36
N LEU A 245 15.68 8.07 0.25
CA LEU A 245 16.14 9.28 -0.43
C LEU A 245 17.65 9.43 -0.50
N THR A 246 18.47 8.49 -0.01
CA THR A 246 19.94 8.56 -0.14
C THR A 246 20.62 7.28 -0.61
N GLU A 247 19.99 6.11 -0.45
CA GLU A 247 20.57 4.81 -0.77
C GLU A 247 19.83 4.07 -1.89
N VAL A 248 18.58 4.45 -2.18
CA VAL A 248 17.79 3.90 -3.30
C VAL A 248 17.62 4.97 -4.36
N LEU A 249 17.95 4.67 -5.62
CA LEU A 249 17.88 5.65 -6.69
C LEU A 249 16.42 6.02 -7.00
N ILE A 250 16.06 7.28 -6.80
CA ILE A 250 14.68 7.80 -6.88
C ILE A 250 14.14 7.94 -8.31
N HIS A 251 14.99 7.87 -9.33
CA HIS A 251 14.65 8.19 -10.73
C HIS A 251 13.39 7.50 -11.28
N ASP A 252 13.07 6.30 -10.78
CA ASP A 252 11.92 5.49 -11.17
C ASP A 252 10.98 5.17 -9.99
N ASN A 253 11.11 5.93 -8.92
CA ASN A 253 10.32 5.81 -7.70
C ASN A 253 8.99 6.56 -7.83
N TYR A 254 8.01 5.88 -8.42
CA TYR A 254 6.70 6.47 -8.69
C TYR A 254 5.87 6.73 -7.43
N PHE A 255 6.18 6.08 -6.30
CA PHE A 255 5.43 6.22 -5.05
C PHE A 255 5.54 7.64 -4.50
N TRP A 256 6.77 8.08 -4.24
CA TRP A 256 7.03 9.41 -3.70
C TRP A 256 6.71 10.50 -4.73
N ARG A 257 6.95 10.23 -6.03
CA ARG A 257 6.55 11.14 -7.12
C ARG A 257 5.05 11.43 -7.07
N ALA A 258 4.19 10.41 -7.07
CA ALA A 258 2.75 10.61 -7.06
C ALA A 258 2.25 11.38 -5.84
N TYR A 259 2.84 11.17 -4.66
CA TYR A 259 2.43 11.90 -3.46
C TYR A 259 2.95 13.34 -3.44
N LEU A 260 4.08 13.63 -4.10
CA LEU A 260 4.57 15.01 -4.22
C LEU A 260 3.84 15.80 -5.30
N THR A 261 3.58 15.19 -6.47
CA THR A 261 3.08 15.87 -7.67
C THR A 261 1.59 15.67 -7.89
N GLY A 262 1.02 14.60 -7.37
CA GLY A 262 -0.36 14.18 -7.62
C GLY A 262 -0.52 13.41 -8.93
N ALA A 263 0.56 13.00 -9.59
CA ALA A 263 0.52 12.25 -10.84
C ALA A 263 1.79 11.41 -11.02
N TYR A 264 1.70 10.39 -11.86
CA TYR A 264 2.87 9.68 -12.39
C TYR A 264 3.36 10.37 -13.68
N THR A 265 4.50 9.90 -14.20
CA THR A 265 4.98 10.28 -15.55
C THR A 265 4.92 9.06 -16.46
N GLY A 266 5.16 9.25 -17.76
CA GLY A 266 5.23 8.14 -18.71
C GLY A 266 6.33 7.13 -18.39
N GLN A 267 7.49 7.60 -17.90
CA GLN A 267 8.63 6.75 -17.58
C GLN A 267 8.62 6.24 -16.12
N CYS A 268 7.92 6.93 -15.22
CA CYS A 268 7.89 6.63 -13.79
C CYS A 268 6.44 6.45 -13.31
N CYS A 269 5.87 5.29 -13.64
CA CYS A 269 4.53 4.83 -13.23
C CYS A 269 4.54 3.31 -12.88
N PRO A 270 3.52 2.81 -12.16
CA PRO A 270 3.29 1.37 -11.99
C PRO A 270 3.17 0.63 -13.32
N ASN A 271 3.54 -0.65 -13.37
CA ASN A 271 3.55 -1.41 -14.62
C ASN A 271 2.16 -1.54 -15.26
N TYR A 272 1.09 -1.50 -14.47
CA TYR A 272 -0.28 -1.55 -14.98
C TYR A 272 -0.71 -0.27 -15.74
N LEU A 273 0.06 0.82 -15.63
CA LEU A 273 -0.12 2.08 -16.34
C LEU A 273 0.91 2.30 -17.45
N ARG A 274 1.50 1.22 -17.93
CA ARG A 274 2.38 1.19 -19.10
C ARG A 274 1.61 0.63 -20.29
N GLU A 275 1.65 1.33 -21.41
CA GLU A 275 0.83 1.01 -22.59
C GLU A 275 1.16 -0.39 -23.13
N GLU A 276 2.44 -0.76 -23.12
CA GLU A 276 2.94 -2.05 -23.57
C GLU A 276 2.34 -3.25 -22.79
N ASN A 277 1.85 -3.01 -21.57
CA ASN A 277 1.26 -4.02 -20.70
C ASN A 277 -0.27 -4.10 -20.84
N PHE A 278 -0.91 -3.11 -21.45
CA PHE A 278 -2.37 -2.96 -21.43
C PHE A 278 -3.10 -4.14 -22.07
N ALA A 279 -2.62 -4.61 -23.23
CA ALA A 279 -3.21 -5.75 -23.93
C ALA A 279 -3.17 -7.03 -23.09
N GLN A 280 -2.06 -7.29 -22.39
CA GLN A 280 -1.91 -8.47 -21.53
C GLN A 280 -2.84 -8.40 -20.32
N LEU A 281 -2.95 -7.24 -19.68
CA LEU A 281 -3.87 -7.02 -18.56
C LEU A 281 -5.30 -7.26 -18.99
N ARG A 282 -5.72 -6.71 -20.13
CA ARG A 282 -7.08 -6.87 -20.64
C ARG A 282 -7.41 -8.33 -20.95
N ALA A 283 -6.49 -9.06 -21.57
CA ALA A 283 -6.66 -10.47 -21.89
C ALA A 283 -6.75 -11.38 -20.65
N ARG A 284 -6.16 -10.96 -19.52
CA ARG A 284 -6.07 -11.78 -18.29
C ARG A 284 -6.94 -11.26 -17.14
N ARG A 285 -7.65 -10.14 -17.32
CA ARG A 285 -8.41 -9.46 -16.25
C ARG A 285 -9.36 -10.37 -15.48
N ASP A 286 -9.95 -11.35 -16.17
CA ASP A 286 -10.92 -12.29 -15.61
C ASP A 286 -10.30 -13.27 -14.60
N ARG A 287 -8.97 -13.29 -14.47
CA ARG A 287 -8.23 -14.05 -13.45
C ARG A 287 -8.11 -13.32 -12.11
N VAL A 288 -8.58 -12.08 -12.01
CA VAL A 288 -8.57 -11.29 -10.78
C VAL A 288 -9.95 -11.31 -10.14
N HIS A 289 -10.04 -11.79 -8.90
CA HIS A 289 -11.28 -11.92 -8.14
C HIS A 289 -11.18 -11.10 -6.85
N THR A 290 -12.17 -10.25 -6.57
CA THR A 290 -12.19 -9.44 -5.34
C THR A 290 -13.10 -10.06 -4.28
N HIS A 291 -12.64 -10.07 -3.03
CA HIS A 291 -13.36 -10.62 -1.89
C HIS A 291 -13.42 -9.60 -0.75
N ASN A 292 -14.64 -9.18 -0.38
CA ASN A 292 -14.87 -8.27 0.75
C ASN A 292 -14.94 -9.05 2.06
N ALA A 293 -13.78 -9.48 2.57
CA ALA A 293 -13.68 -10.38 3.71
C ALA A 293 -12.34 -10.19 4.43
N THR A 294 -12.22 -10.75 5.63
CA THR A 294 -10.89 -11.06 6.20
C THR A 294 -10.25 -12.22 5.44
N ILE A 295 -8.92 -12.40 5.59
CA ILE A 295 -8.22 -13.54 5.00
C ILE A 295 -8.76 -14.86 5.56
N SER A 296 -8.97 -14.95 6.88
CA SER A 296 -9.58 -16.13 7.52
C SER A 296 -10.95 -16.47 6.95
N GLU A 297 -11.87 -15.50 6.85
CA GLU A 297 -13.21 -15.73 6.29
C GLU A 297 -13.12 -16.20 4.82
N PHE A 298 -12.27 -15.57 4.01
CA PHE A 298 -12.07 -15.96 2.62
C PHE A 298 -11.59 -17.41 2.51
N LEU A 299 -10.55 -17.79 3.26
CA LEU A 299 -9.97 -19.13 3.22
C LEU A 299 -10.93 -20.20 3.75
N TRP A 300 -11.74 -19.87 4.75
CA TRP A 300 -12.77 -20.76 5.26
C TRP A 300 -13.90 -20.99 4.24
N GLN A 301 -14.34 -19.94 3.54
CA GLN A 301 -15.40 -20.02 2.52
C GLN A 301 -14.93 -20.61 1.19
N ASN A 302 -13.64 -20.47 0.87
CA ASN A 302 -13.05 -20.88 -0.40
C ASN A 302 -11.84 -21.79 -0.15
N PRO A 303 -12.04 -22.98 0.45
CA PRO A 303 -10.94 -23.88 0.74
C PRO A 303 -10.29 -24.37 -0.55
N SER A 304 -8.95 -24.30 -0.63
CA SER A 304 -8.19 -24.67 -1.82
C SER A 304 -6.72 -24.95 -1.48
N GLN A 305 -5.90 -25.22 -2.50
CA GLN A 305 -4.45 -25.35 -2.38
C GLN A 305 -3.75 -24.14 -3.01
N TYR A 306 -3.85 -23.00 -2.34
CA TYR A 306 -3.24 -21.76 -2.80
C TYR A 306 -1.72 -21.87 -2.74
N SER A 307 -1.09 -21.36 -3.79
CA SER A 307 0.35 -21.44 -4.00
C SER A 307 1.11 -20.24 -3.47
N HIS A 308 0.44 -19.09 -3.32
CA HIS A 308 1.07 -17.85 -2.90
C HIS A 308 0.16 -17.09 -1.93
N PHE A 309 0.74 -16.56 -0.87
CA PHE A 309 0.09 -15.66 0.07
C PHE A 309 0.93 -14.38 0.19
N VAL A 310 0.31 -13.22 -0.02
CA VAL A 310 0.96 -11.92 0.13
C VAL A 310 0.26 -11.19 1.28
N LEU A 311 0.92 -11.23 2.43
CA LEU A 311 0.44 -10.70 3.72
C LEU A 311 1.20 -9.42 4.07
N LEU A 312 0.54 -8.53 4.80
CA LEU A 312 1.07 -7.24 5.21
C LEU A 312 1.05 -7.11 6.75
N ASP A 313 1.20 -5.88 7.23
CA ASP A 313 1.27 -5.52 8.64
C ASP A 313 -0.05 -5.69 9.41
N HIS A 314 -1.12 -6.18 8.78
CA HIS A 314 -2.33 -6.57 9.49
C HIS A 314 -2.04 -7.67 10.52
N GLN A 315 -1.01 -8.48 10.28
CA GLN A 315 -0.47 -9.46 11.22
C GLN A 315 -0.01 -8.82 12.53
N ASP A 316 0.69 -7.68 12.47
CA ASP A 316 1.15 -6.94 13.66
C ASP A 316 -0.04 -6.44 14.50
N TRP A 317 -1.13 -6.06 13.83
CA TRP A 317 -2.37 -5.65 14.50
C TRP A 317 -3.07 -6.83 15.18
N LEU A 318 -3.21 -7.96 14.48
CA LEU A 318 -3.82 -9.18 15.01
C LEU A 318 -3.04 -9.72 16.22
N ALA A 319 -1.71 -9.79 16.11
CA ALA A 319 -0.83 -10.21 17.20
C ALA A 319 -1.11 -9.49 18.52
N TRP A 320 -1.36 -8.17 18.44
CA TRP A 320 -1.57 -7.35 19.64
C TRP A 320 -3.02 -7.35 20.13
N HIS A 321 -3.99 -7.28 19.21
CA HIS A 321 -5.39 -7.07 19.57
C HIS A 321 -6.23 -8.35 19.60
N GLN A 322 -5.89 -9.34 18.77
CA GLN A 322 -6.67 -10.56 18.55
C GLN A 322 -5.73 -11.75 18.28
N PRO A 323 -4.88 -12.15 19.25
CA PRO A 323 -3.90 -13.22 19.05
C PRO A 323 -4.56 -14.57 18.67
N GLN A 324 -5.79 -14.82 19.13
CA GLN A 324 -6.56 -16.00 18.71
C GLN A 324 -6.93 -15.97 17.22
N ALA A 325 -7.29 -14.78 16.70
CA ALA A 325 -7.59 -14.61 15.27
C ALA A 325 -6.32 -14.71 14.42
N LEU A 326 -5.18 -14.24 14.92
CA LEU A 326 -3.88 -14.49 14.29
C LEU A 326 -3.60 -16.00 14.19
N GLU A 327 -3.78 -16.73 15.29
CA GLU A 327 -3.55 -18.17 15.32
C GLU A 327 -4.49 -18.92 14.35
N GLU A 328 -5.77 -18.54 14.32
CA GLU A 328 -6.75 -19.07 13.37
C GLU A 328 -6.36 -18.78 11.91
N GLU A 329 -5.98 -17.54 11.60
CA GLU A 329 -5.57 -17.15 10.24
C GLU A 329 -4.38 -17.99 9.76
N TRP A 330 -3.37 -18.19 10.60
CA TRP A 330 -2.22 -19.03 10.25
C TRP A 330 -2.58 -20.51 10.08
N ARG A 331 -3.52 -21.04 10.89
CA ARG A 331 -3.99 -22.43 10.70
C ARG A 331 -4.70 -22.56 9.35
N LEU A 332 -5.52 -21.58 8.99
CA LEU A 332 -6.21 -21.55 7.71
C LEU A 332 -5.26 -21.36 6.53
N ILE A 333 -4.24 -20.50 6.66
CA ILE A 333 -3.20 -20.32 5.64
C ILE A 333 -2.49 -21.65 5.38
N LEU A 334 -2.02 -22.35 6.43
CA LEU A 334 -1.35 -23.63 6.26
C LEU A 334 -2.29 -24.72 5.74
N ALA A 335 -3.53 -24.80 6.24
CA ALA A 335 -4.53 -25.76 5.77
C ALA A 335 -4.91 -25.57 4.29
N ASN A 336 -4.78 -24.34 3.78
CA ASN A 336 -5.05 -23.98 2.40
C ASN A 336 -3.78 -23.75 1.57
N SER A 337 -2.64 -24.21 2.09
CA SER A 337 -1.36 -24.23 1.37
C SER A 337 -1.09 -25.63 0.81
N ARG A 338 -0.15 -25.70 -0.13
CA ARG A 338 0.50 -26.94 -0.57
C ARG A 338 1.99 -26.89 -0.21
N PRO A 339 2.70 -28.03 -0.15
CA PRO A 339 4.15 -28.01 -0.04
C PRO A 339 4.78 -27.12 -1.12
N GLY A 340 5.71 -26.26 -0.72
CA GLY A 340 6.30 -25.23 -1.58
C GLY A 340 5.45 -23.98 -1.80
N SER A 341 4.28 -23.84 -1.16
CA SER A 341 3.53 -22.57 -1.18
C SER A 341 4.39 -21.44 -0.63
N ARG A 342 4.38 -20.31 -1.32
CA ARG A 342 5.24 -19.15 -1.06
C ARG A 342 4.47 -18.09 -0.29
N ILE A 343 4.99 -17.68 0.86
CA ILE A 343 4.38 -16.68 1.73
C ILE A 343 5.31 -15.49 1.82
N LEU A 344 4.83 -14.34 1.34
CA LEU A 344 5.48 -13.05 1.48
C LEU A 344 4.82 -12.29 2.62
N LEU A 345 5.61 -11.82 3.58
CA LEU A 345 5.13 -11.08 4.75
C LEU A 345 5.88 -9.78 4.91
N ARG A 346 5.15 -8.72 5.22
CA ARG A 346 5.71 -7.44 5.66
C ARG A 346 5.23 -7.13 7.05
N SER A 347 6.14 -6.59 7.87
CA SER A 347 5.82 -6.23 9.25
C SER A 347 6.34 -4.84 9.58
N ALA A 348 5.62 -4.19 10.48
CA ALA A 348 6.06 -2.99 11.16
C ALA A 348 7.33 -3.19 12.01
N GLY A 349 7.46 -4.36 12.62
CA GLY A 349 8.60 -4.74 13.44
C GLY A 349 9.77 -5.29 12.61
N HIS A 350 10.90 -5.54 13.29
CA HIS A 350 12.08 -6.13 12.66
C HIS A 350 12.04 -7.66 12.63
N HIS A 351 11.27 -8.29 13.53
CA HIS A 351 11.21 -9.73 13.72
C HIS A 351 9.76 -10.22 13.80
N LEU A 352 9.56 -11.49 13.45
CA LEU A 352 8.25 -12.16 13.43
C LEU A 352 7.96 -12.96 14.70
N ASP A 353 8.43 -12.50 15.86
CA ASP A 353 8.29 -13.24 17.13
C ASP A 353 6.84 -13.33 17.63
N PHE A 354 5.94 -12.56 17.02
CA PHE A 354 4.51 -12.67 17.27
C PHE A 354 3.86 -13.87 16.59
N LEU A 355 4.53 -14.53 15.63
CA LEU A 355 3.98 -15.70 14.97
C LEU A 355 3.93 -16.89 15.94
N PRO A 356 2.86 -17.69 15.94
CA PRO A 356 2.79 -18.89 16.78
C PRO A 356 3.98 -19.82 16.54
N ASP A 357 4.60 -20.35 17.61
CA ASP A 357 5.83 -21.15 17.52
C ASP A 357 5.74 -22.33 16.55
N TRP A 358 4.55 -22.91 16.42
CA TRP A 358 4.32 -24.04 15.51
C TRP A 358 4.46 -23.65 14.03
N THR A 359 4.28 -22.38 13.66
CA THR A 359 4.49 -21.90 12.28
C THR A 359 5.94 -22.06 11.85
N ARG A 360 6.90 -21.88 12.76
CA ARG A 360 8.33 -22.03 12.49
C ARG A 360 8.73 -23.46 12.12
N ARG A 361 7.92 -24.46 12.50
CA ARG A 361 8.12 -25.87 12.12
C ARG A 361 7.49 -26.22 10.77
N ALA A 362 6.58 -25.39 10.27
CA ALA A 362 5.88 -25.59 9.01
C ALA A 362 6.44 -24.72 7.87
N LEU A 363 7.33 -23.78 8.18
CA LEU A 363 7.83 -22.77 7.25
C LEU A 363 9.36 -22.77 7.21
N ARG A 364 9.91 -22.67 6.01
CA ARG A 364 11.32 -22.36 5.76
C ARG A 364 11.46 -20.91 5.34
N PHE A 365 12.14 -20.10 6.15
CA PHE A 365 12.39 -18.68 5.86
C PHE A 365 13.70 -18.47 5.08
N PHE A 366 13.75 -17.39 4.30
CA PHE A 366 14.91 -17.02 3.46
C PHE A 366 15.43 -15.60 3.77
N PRO A 367 15.96 -15.35 4.99
CA PRO A 367 16.35 -14.01 5.42
C PRO A 367 17.45 -13.38 4.56
N GLU A 368 18.43 -14.16 4.10
CA GLU A 368 19.52 -13.65 3.25
C GLU A 368 19.00 -13.00 1.94
N GLN A 369 17.93 -13.55 1.37
CA GLN A 369 17.30 -12.98 0.18
C GLN A 369 16.48 -11.74 0.52
N THR A 370 15.71 -11.78 1.60
CA THR A 370 14.77 -10.70 1.91
C THR A 370 15.44 -9.48 2.52
N GLU A 371 16.49 -9.64 3.33
CA GLU A 371 17.24 -8.52 3.89
C GLU A 371 17.90 -7.67 2.79
N ALA A 372 18.58 -8.33 1.85
CA ALA A 372 19.21 -7.65 0.71
C ALA A 372 18.21 -6.93 -0.19
N LEU A 373 17.02 -7.53 -0.41
CA LEU A 373 15.96 -6.94 -1.21
C LEU A 373 15.24 -5.81 -0.48
N HIS A 374 15.02 -5.93 0.83
CA HIS A 374 14.34 -4.91 1.63
C HIS A 374 15.10 -3.57 1.61
N LEU A 375 16.44 -3.61 1.57
CA LEU A 375 17.27 -2.42 1.41
C LEU A 375 17.06 -1.69 0.07
N GLN A 376 16.50 -2.36 -0.94
CA GLN A 376 16.20 -1.79 -2.26
C GLN A 376 14.73 -1.33 -2.37
N ASP A 377 13.94 -1.45 -1.30
CA ASP A 377 12.54 -1.05 -1.30
C ASP A 377 12.41 0.45 -1.57
N ARG A 378 11.68 0.79 -2.63
CA ARG A 378 11.48 2.18 -3.06
C ARG A 378 10.53 2.96 -2.14
N VAL A 379 9.90 2.32 -1.17
CA VAL A 379 8.81 2.93 -0.41
C VAL A 379 9.26 3.30 1.00
N GLY A 380 9.90 2.38 1.72
CA GLY A 380 10.35 2.59 3.10
C GLY A 380 9.23 2.50 4.15
N THR A 381 8.09 1.88 3.83
CA THR A 381 6.94 1.77 4.75
C THR A 381 7.22 0.81 5.91
N TYR A 382 7.72 -0.39 5.59
CA TYR A 382 7.78 -1.52 6.51
C TYR A 382 9.11 -1.62 7.24
N GLY A 383 9.06 -2.17 8.47
CA GLY A 383 10.23 -2.40 9.31
C GLY A 383 11.05 -3.60 8.82
N SER A 384 10.36 -4.61 8.28
CA SER A 384 10.98 -5.81 7.72
C SER A 384 10.15 -6.42 6.59
N LEU A 385 10.82 -7.25 5.79
CA LEU A 385 10.28 -8.09 4.72
C LEU A 385 10.74 -9.52 4.95
N HIS A 386 9.81 -10.47 4.88
CA HIS A 386 10.07 -11.89 5.09
C HIS A 386 9.45 -12.70 3.97
N PHE A 387 10.12 -13.79 3.62
CA PHE A 387 9.71 -14.72 2.59
C PHE A 387 9.91 -16.12 3.14
N ALA A 388 8.89 -16.94 3.02
CA ALA A 388 8.90 -18.31 3.49
C ALA A 388 8.25 -19.25 2.48
N GLU A 389 8.67 -20.51 2.54
CA GLU A 389 8.01 -21.61 1.85
C GLU A 389 7.41 -22.58 2.87
N VAL A 390 6.21 -23.08 2.57
CA VAL A 390 5.56 -24.15 3.34
C VAL A 390 6.30 -25.47 3.09
N LEU A 391 6.65 -26.18 4.16
CA LEU A 391 7.41 -27.43 4.14
C LEU A 391 6.60 -28.64 3.66
#